data_AF-A0A2M7DW48-F1
#
_entry.id   AF-A0A2M7DW48-F1
#
_cell.length_a   1.000
_cell.length_b   1.000
_cell.length_c   1.000
_cell.angle_alpha   90.00
_cell.angle_beta   90.00
_cell.angle_gamma   90.00
#
_symmetry.space_group_name_H-M   'P 1'
#
loop_
_entity.id
_entity.type
_entity.pdbx_description
1 polymer ?
#
loop_
_entity_poly.entity_id
_entity_poly.type
_entity_poly.pdbx_seq_one_letter_code
_entity_poly.pdbx_strand_id
1 'polypeptide(L)'
;EVVLNDQIKIKEIKVSKEKGILSVKFPEYVSGRGRVYPQVEILNKELSDRITKAIETNRPSDKKLSEVKYEIVRFSPLSGNSARKANIDVKFNNAVVVACGIIEGDNWKKIAWPSRKDEKRNIYINQVLVRKKLRKQIEKDIWTRYEEFKEEGGWEEDEW
;
A
#
# COMPACT_ATOMS: atom_id res chain seq x y z
N GLU A 1 6.33 13.17 6.03
CA GLU A 1 5.15 12.49 5.45
C GLU A 1 4.71 13.24 4.21
N VAL A 2 3.94 12.62 3.32
CA VAL A 2 3.34 13.26 2.14
C VAL A 2 1.85 12.97 2.15
N VAL A 3 1.03 13.96 1.79
CA VAL A 3 -0.41 13.82 1.64
C VAL A 3 -0.80 14.06 0.19
N LEU A 4 -1.48 13.10 -0.41
CA LEU A 4 -1.93 13.11 -1.80
C LEU A 4 -3.44 13.34 -1.82
N ASN A 5 -3.86 14.45 -2.46
CA ASN A 5 -5.26 14.86 -2.65
C ASN A 5 -6.11 14.81 -1.38
N ASP A 6 -5.54 15.04 -0.19
CA ASP A 6 -6.23 14.96 1.11
C ASP A 6 -6.88 13.59 1.42
N GLN A 7 -6.61 12.57 0.60
CA GLN A 7 -7.18 11.23 0.69
C GLN A 7 -6.19 10.17 1.16
N ILE A 8 -4.92 10.28 0.75
CA ILE A 8 -3.88 9.28 1.02
C ILE A 8 -2.71 9.97 1.70
N LYS A 9 -2.37 9.53 2.90
CA LYS A 9 -1.21 10.00 3.65
C LYS A 9 -0.19 8.89 3.72
N ILE A 10 1.03 9.18 3.27
CA ILE A 10 2.18 8.28 3.29
C ILE A 10 3.19 8.80 4.31
N LYS A 11 3.47 8.00 5.33
CA LYS A 11 4.40 8.29 6.41
C LYS A 11 5.75 7.63 6.12
N GLU A 12 6.75 7.98 6.93
CA GLU A 12 8.08 7.36 6.89
C GLU A 12 8.79 7.43 5.54
N ILE A 13 8.45 8.43 4.72
CA ILE A 13 9.25 8.79 3.54
C ILE A 13 10.65 9.23 4.00
N LYS A 14 11.68 8.71 3.34
CA LYS A 14 13.07 9.10 3.57
C LYS A 14 13.47 10.09 2.50
N VAL A 15 14.07 11.19 2.92
CA VAL A 15 14.57 12.23 2.02
C VAL A 15 16.08 12.32 2.21
N SER A 16 16.85 12.16 1.14
CA SER A 16 18.29 12.40 1.14
C SER A 16 18.63 13.43 0.06
N LYS A 17 19.70 14.19 0.28
CA LYS A 17 20.22 15.14 -0.70
C LYS A 17 21.68 14.83 -0.96
N GLU A 18 22.00 14.39 -2.17
CA GLU A 18 23.36 14.05 -2.59
C GLU A 18 23.72 14.86 -3.82
N LYS A 19 24.85 15.58 -3.77
CA LYS A 19 25.34 16.42 -4.88
C LYS A 19 24.29 17.40 -5.44
N GLY A 20 23.41 17.91 -4.58
CA GLY A 20 22.34 18.83 -4.96
C GLY A 20 21.06 18.16 -5.47
N ILE A 21 21.06 16.84 -5.68
CA ILE A 21 19.89 16.06 -6.12
C ILE A 21 19.15 15.55 -4.89
N LEU A 22 17.86 15.88 -4.79
CA LEU A 22 16.97 15.32 -3.78
C LEU A 22 16.49 13.93 -4.21
N SER A 23 16.63 12.94 -3.34
CA SER A 23 16.07 11.60 -3.50
C SER A 23 14.99 11.38 -2.44
N VAL A 24 13.81 10.95 -2.89
CA VAL A 24 12.68 10.61 -2.03
C VAL A 24 12.45 9.11 -2.12
N LYS A 25 12.59 8.40 -1.01
CA LYS A 25 12.31 6.97 -0.91
C LYS A 25 11.05 6.74 -0.09
N PHE A 26 10.19 5.89 -0.63
CA PHE A 26 8.92 5.53 0.00
C PHE A 26 9.08 4.33 0.94
N PRO A 27 8.08 4.06 1.80
CA PRO A 27 8.13 2.92 2.71
C PRO A 27 8.32 1.59 1.98
N GLU A 28 9.17 0.77 2.58
CA GLU A 28 9.50 -0.58 2.14
C GLU A 28 9.39 -1.52 3.34
N TYR A 29 8.99 -2.76 3.07
CA TYR A 29 9.07 -3.85 4.02
C TYR A 29 10.33 -4.66 3.76
N VAL A 30 11.15 -4.86 4.78
CA VAL A 30 12.32 -5.75 4.71
C VAL A 30 11.96 -7.04 5.45
N SER A 31 11.95 -8.16 4.73
CA SER A 31 11.74 -9.47 5.34
C SER A 31 12.89 -9.88 6.25
N GLY A 32 12.67 -10.85 7.14
CA GLY A 32 13.72 -11.40 8.00
C GLY A 32 14.91 -12.00 7.24
N ARG A 33 14.75 -12.30 5.94
CA ARG A 33 15.83 -12.77 5.04
C ARG A 33 16.50 -11.64 4.24
N GLY A 34 16.24 -10.38 4.58
CA GLY A 34 16.81 -9.21 3.92
C GLY A 34 16.19 -8.85 2.57
N ARG A 35 15.20 -9.59 2.06
CA ARG A 35 14.48 -9.21 0.84
C ARG A 35 13.64 -7.95 1.10
N VAL A 36 13.77 -6.97 0.21
CA VAL A 36 13.06 -5.69 0.25
C VAL A 36 11.83 -5.77 -0.65
N TYR A 37 10.68 -5.38 -0.10
CA TYR A 37 9.39 -5.34 -0.78
C TYR A 37 8.84 -3.91 -0.72
N PRO A 38 8.72 -3.21 -1.85
CA PRO A 38 8.09 -1.90 -1.88
C PRO A 38 6.66 -1.97 -1.33
N GLN A 39 6.32 -1.09 -0.39
CA GLN A 39 4.95 -0.97 0.08
C GLN A 39 4.18 0.14 -0.64
N VAL A 40 4.91 1.13 -1.15
CA VAL A 40 4.40 2.21 -1.97
C VAL A 40 5.32 2.41 -3.15
N GLU A 41 4.77 2.42 -4.35
CA GLU A 41 5.48 2.68 -5.59
C GLU A 41 4.86 3.88 -6.30
N ILE A 42 5.68 4.81 -6.77
CA ILE A 42 5.25 5.95 -7.58
C ILE A 42 5.54 5.63 -9.04
N LEU A 43 4.50 5.40 -9.83
CA LEU A 43 4.60 5.04 -11.24
C LEU A 43 4.76 6.26 -12.15
N ASN A 44 4.29 7.42 -11.71
CA ASN A 44 4.21 8.62 -12.53
C ASN A 44 5.33 9.61 -12.19
N LYS A 45 6.16 9.95 -13.18
CA LYS A 45 7.27 10.90 -13.02
C LYS A 45 6.80 12.32 -12.65
N GLU A 46 5.74 12.83 -13.29
CA GLU A 46 5.16 14.15 -12.95
C GLU A 46 4.73 14.20 -11.47
N LEU A 47 4.15 13.13 -10.94
CA LEU A 47 3.80 13.03 -9.53
C LEU A 47 5.06 13.03 -8.65
N SER A 48 6.08 12.25 -9.02
CA SER A 48 7.36 12.21 -8.29
C SER A 48 8.03 13.59 -8.23
N ASP A 49 8.07 14.31 -9.37
CA ASP A 49 8.64 15.65 -9.48
C ASP A 49 7.84 16.65 -8.63
N ARG A 50 6.51 16.55 -8.63
CA ARG A 50 5.64 17.38 -7.79
C ARG A 50 5.84 17.12 -6.29
N ILE A 51 6.00 15.85 -5.89
CA ILE A 51 6.30 15.49 -4.50
C ILE A 51 7.66 16.06 -4.09
N THR A 52 8.67 15.88 -4.93
CA THR A 52 10.03 16.40 -4.71
C THR A 52 10.00 17.91 -4.55
N LYS A 53 9.38 18.64 -5.49
CA LYS A 53 9.24 20.10 -5.44
C LYS A 53 8.48 20.56 -4.19
N ALA A 54 7.42 19.86 -3.81
CA ALA A 54 6.65 20.18 -2.60
C ALA A 54 7.49 20.01 -1.32
N ILE A 55 8.35 18.99 -1.29
CA ILE A 55 9.29 18.76 -0.18
C ILE A 55 10.36 19.86 -0.15
N GLU A 56 10.97 20.21 -1.28
CA GLU A 56 12.01 21.25 -1.37
C GLU A 56 11.49 22.64 -0.98
N THR A 57 10.29 22.98 -1.45
CA THR A 57 9.69 24.31 -1.21
C THR A 57 8.89 24.37 0.08
N ASN A 58 8.66 23.22 0.73
CA ASN A 58 7.75 23.06 1.86
C ASN A 58 6.34 23.63 1.59
N ARG A 59 5.88 23.55 0.33
CA ARG A 59 4.58 24.07 -0.12
C ARG A 59 3.79 22.99 -0.85
N PRO A 60 2.48 22.87 -0.61
CA PRO A 60 1.64 21.95 -1.36
C PRO A 60 1.54 22.38 -2.82
N SER A 61 1.23 21.42 -3.70
CA SER A 61 0.91 21.73 -5.09
C SER A 61 -0.52 22.27 -5.21
N ASP A 62 -0.71 23.31 -6.02
CA ASP A 62 -2.02 23.95 -6.22
C ASP A 62 -3.03 23.06 -6.96
N LYS A 63 -2.53 22.10 -7.75
CA LYS A 63 -3.35 21.20 -8.57
C LYS A 63 -3.93 20.07 -7.71
N LYS A 64 -5.18 20.24 -7.27
CA LYS A 64 -5.98 19.18 -6.65
C LYS A 64 -6.77 18.40 -7.70
N LEU A 65 -6.88 17.09 -7.50
CA LEU A 65 -7.87 16.29 -8.22
C LEU A 65 -9.22 16.40 -7.51
N SER A 66 -10.30 16.47 -8.30
CA SER A 66 -11.67 16.48 -7.78
C SER A 66 -12.05 15.15 -7.14
N GLU A 67 -11.50 14.05 -7.64
CA GLU A 67 -11.77 12.69 -7.16
C GLU A 67 -10.50 11.83 -7.23
N VAL A 68 -10.39 10.88 -6.29
CA VAL A 68 -9.34 9.85 -6.29
C VAL A 68 -9.96 8.54 -6.77
N LYS A 69 -9.56 8.10 -7.95
CA LYS A 69 -9.89 6.79 -8.51
C LYS A 69 -8.90 5.76 -8.03
N TYR A 70 -9.36 4.52 -7.86
CA TYR A 70 -8.51 3.37 -7.55
C TYR A 70 -8.89 2.16 -8.39
N GLU A 71 -7.94 1.21 -8.46
CA GLU A 71 -8.07 -0.07 -9.13
C GLU A 71 -7.30 -1.13 -8.34
N ILE A 72 -7.84 -2.35 -8.23
CA ILE A 72 -7.11 -3.50 -7.68
C ILE A 72 -6.35 -4.17 -8.82
N VAL A 73 -5.05 -3.87 -8.95
CA VAL A 73 -4.22 -4.27 -10.11
C VAL A 73 -3.51 -5.60 -9.95
N ARG A 74 -3.32 -6.06 -8.72
CA ARG A 74 -2.78 -7.38 -8.43
C ARG A 74 -3.61 -8.07 -7.37
N PHE A 75 -3.90 -9.34 -7.62
CA PHE A 75 -4.46 -10.25 -6.64
C PHE A 75 -3.64 -11.54 -6.72
N SER A 76 -2.85 -11.82 -5.68
CA SER A 76 -1.91 -12.93 -5.65
C SER A 76 -2.23 -13.79 -4.43
N PRO A 77 -3.05 -14.83 -4.58
CA PRO A 77 -3.34 -15.78 -3.49
C PRO A 77 -2.04 -16.47 -3.03
N LEU A 78 -1.99 -16.81 -1.74
CA LEU A 78 -0.89 -17.53 -1.09
C LEU A 78 -1.37 -18.85 -0.50
N SER A 79 -0.80 -19.96 -0.97
CA SER A 79 -1.14 -21.29 -0.46
C SER A 79 -0.56 -21.54 0.94
N GLY A 80 -1.25 -22.39 1.71
CA GLY A 80 -0.81 -22.89 3.01
C GLY A 80 -1.48 -22.28 4.24
N ASN A 81 -1.02 -22.73 5.42
CA ASN A 81 -1.66 -22.46 6.71
C ASN A 81 -1.31 -21.10 7.32
N SER A 82 -0.69 -20.19 6.56
CA SER A 82 -0.44 -18.82 7.01
C SER A 82 -1.76 -18.07 7.17
N ALA A 83 -1.82 -17.17 8.17
CA ALA A 83 -2.93 -16.24 8.29
C ALA A 83 -2.99 -15.25 7.10
N ARG A 84 -1.86 -14.98 6.43
CA ARG A 84 -1.85 -14.13 5.23
C ARG A 84 -2.25 -14.98 4.03
N LYS A 85 -3.42 -14.69 3.44
CA LYS A 85 -4.04 -15.47 2.37
C LYS A 85 -3.82 -14.92 0.96
N ALA A 86 -3.59 -13.61 0.82
CA ALA A 86 -3.29 -13.00 -0.46
C ALA A 86 -2.47 -11.72 -0.32
N ASN A 87 -1.71 -11.39 -1.37
CA ASN A 87 -1.12 -10.08 -1.59
C ASN A 87 -1.95 -9.32 -2.63
N ILE A 88 -2.24 -8.06 -2.34
CA ILE A 88 -3.11 -7.21 -3.16
C ILE A 88 -2.36 -5.92 -3.46
N ASP A 89 -2.39 -5.44 -4.69
CA ASP A 89 -1.88 -4.11 -5.02
C ASP A 89 -3.04 -3.20 -5.43
N VAL A 90 -3.17 -2.06 -4.74
CA VAL A 90 -4.17 -1.03 -5.03
C VAL A 90 -3.49 0.15 -5.71
N LYS A 91 -3.89 0.42 -6.95
CA LYS A 91 -3.37 1.52 -7.76
C LYS A 91 -4.31 2.72 -7.71
N PHE A 92 -3.80 3.88 -7.30
CA PHE A 92 -4.53 5.14 -7.24
C PHE A 92 -4.16 6.04 -8.41
N ASN A 93 -5.18 6.53 -9.12
CA ASN A 93 -5.04 7.48 -10.23
C ASN A 93 -3.95 7.12 -11.26
N ASN A 94 -3.72 5.82 -11.48
CA ASN A 94 -2.65 5.29 -12.32
C ASN A 94 -1.24 5.85 -12.01
N ALA A 95 -1.00 6.27 -10.76
CA ALA A 95 0.19 7.01 -10.38
C ALA A 95 0.86 6.49 -9.11
N VAL A 96 0.11 5.89 -8.20
CA VAL A 96 0.63 5.34 -6.94
C VAL A 96 0.10 3.93 -6.74
N VAL A 97 0.97 2.97 -6.47
CA VAL A 97 0.59 1.62 -6.07
C VAL A 97 0.86 1.44 -4.59
N VAL A 98 -0.07 0.83 -3.88
CA VAL A 98 0.03 0.52 -2.45
C VAL A 98 -0.18 -0.98 -2.27
N ALA A 99 0.84 -1.66 -1.73
CA ALA A 99 0.79 -3.09 -1.45
C ALA A 99 0.03 -3.35 -0.14
N CYS A 100 -0.98 -4.19 -0.23
CA CYS A 100 -1.85 -4.62 0.87
C CYS A 100 -1.82 -6.16 1.01
N GLY A 101 -2.37 -6.67 2.10
CA GLY A 101 -2.52 -8.10 2.32
C GLY A 101 -3.91 -8.46 2.82
N ILE A 102 -4.41 -9.61 2.41
CA ILE A 102 -5.57 -10.25 3.03
C ILE A 102 -5.05 -11.12 4.16
N ILE A 103 -5.53 -10.87 5.37
CA ILE A 103 -5.22 -11.69 6.54
C ILE A 103 -6.51 -12.25 7.10
N GLU A 104 -6.54 -13.56 7.28
CA GLU A 104 -7.68 -14.33 7.78
C GLU A 104 -7.15 -15.40 8.75
N GLY A 105 -7.65 -15.35 9.98
CA GLY A 105 -7.52 -16.43 10.96
C GLY A 105 -8.92 -16.92 11.35
N ASP A 106 -8.96 -17.92 12.23
CA ASP A 106 -10.17 -18.72 12.50
C ASP A 106 -11.45 -17.90 12.77
N ASN A 107 -11.32 -16.80 13.50
CA ASN A 107 -12.46 -15.95 13.90
C ASN A 107 -12.29 -14.47 13.55
N TRP A 108 -11.30 -14.13 12.70
CA TRP A 108 -11.06 -12.73 12.35
C TRP A 108 -10.45 -12.60 10.96
N LYS A 109 -10.87 -11.56 10.25
CA LYS A 109 -10.30 -11.19 8.96
C LYS A 109 -10.07 -9.69 8.87
N LYS A 110 -9.00 -9.28 8.20
CA LYS A 110 -8.68 -7.87 7.97
C LYS A 110 -7.86 -7.66 6.71
N ILE A 111 -8.01 -6.47 6.12
CA ILE A 111 -7.08 -5.96 5.12
C ILE A 111 -5.91 -5.30 5.83
N ALA A 112 -4.73 -5.87 5.65
CA ALA A 112 -3.48 -5.33 6.15
C ALA A 112 -2.92 -4.29 5.18
N TRP A 113 -3.09 -3.03 5.55
CA TRP A 113 -2.41 -1.91 4.89
C TRP A 113 -0.94 -1.82 5.32
N PRO A 114 -0.08 -1.15 4.53
CA PRO A 114 1.33 -0.95 4.87
C PRO A 114 1.54 -0.47 6.29
N SER A 115 2.29 -1.28 7.03
CA SER A 115 2.75 -0.98 8.38
C SER A 115 4.07 -1.69 8.62
N ARG A 116 4.86 -1.15 9.55
CA ARG A 116 6.06 -1.81 10.06
C ARG A 116 5.96 -2.00 11.56
N LYS A 117 6.60 -3.05 12.05
CA LYS A 117 6.81 -3.21 13.49
C LYS A 117 7.89 -2.23 13.94
N ASP A 118 7.62 -1.53 15.03
CA ASP A 118 8.63 -0.81 15.81
C ASP A 118 9.20 -1.80 16.83
N GLU A 119 10.39 -2.34 16.58
CA GLU A 119 11.00 -3.34 17.45
C GLU A 119 11.32 -2.81 18.85
N LYS A 120 11.51 -1.50 19.02
CA LYS A 120 11.80 -0.91 20.34
C LYS A 120 10.54 -0.82 21.20
N ARG A 121 9.41 -0.53 20.56
CA ARG A 121 8.13 -0.26 21.25
C ARG A 121 7.14 -1.42 21.16
N ASN A 122 7.45 -2.45 20.37
CA ASN A 122 6.57 -3.57 20.06
C ASN A 122 5.17 -3.15 19.56
N ILE A 123 5.11 -2.04 18.81
CA ILE A 123 3.88 -1.51 18.20
C ILE A 123 3.99 -1.52 16.68
N TYR A 124 2.86 -1.57 15.99
CA TYR A 124 2.81 -1.42 14.53
C TYR A 124 2.55 0.04 14.16
N ILE A 125 3.42 0.59 13.30
CA ILE A 125 3.31 1.95 12.78
C ILE A 125 2.71 1.86 11.38
N ASN A 126 1.53 2.46 11.19
CA ASN A 126 0.89 2.57 9.88
C ASN A 126 1.68 3.52 8.98
N GLN A 127 2.12 3.01 7.83
CA GLN A 127 2.90 3.74 6.84
C GLN A 127 2.02 4.38 5.77
N VAL A 128 0.85 3.81 5.49
CA VAL A 128 -0.15 4.38 4.60
C VAL A 128 -1.49 4.51 5.31
N LEU A 129 -2.09 5.69 5.23
CA LEU A 129 -3.40 6.00 5.76
C LEU A 129 -4.28 6.52 4.63
N VAL A 130 -5.42 5.85 4.42
CA VAL A 130 -6.44 6.27 3.46
C VAL A 130 -7.65 6.81 4.21
N ARG A 131 -8.25 7.89 3.72
CA ARG A 131 -9.49 8.47 4.27
C ARG A 131 -10.56 7.40 4.46
N LYS A 132 -11.25 7.43 5.60
CA LYS A 132 -12.16 6.38 6.06
C LYS A 132 -13.19 5.93 5.01
N LYS A 133 -13.82 6.87 4.30
CA LYS A 133 -14.84 6.55 3.28
C LYS A 133 -14.24 5.77 2.11
N LEU A 134 -13.17 6.29 1.51
CA LEU A 134 -12.44 5.64 0.42
C LEU A 134 -11.87 4.29 0.85
N ARG A 135 -11.27 4.22 2.04
CA ARG A 135 -10.72 2.99 2.60
C ARG A 135 -11.77 1.89 2.74
N LYS A 136 -12.94 2.21 3.29
CA LYS A 136 -14.05 1.24 3.42
C LYS A 136 -14.51 0.72 2.07
N GLN A 137 -14.57 1.58 1.06
CA GLN A 137 -14.96 1.19 -0.28
C GLN A 137 -13.95 0.22 -0.89
N ILE A 138 -12.66 0.55 -0.82
CA ILE A 138 -11.57 -0.31 -1.29
C ILE A 138 -11.57 -1.66 -0.57
N GLU A 139 -11.68 -1.65 0.76
CA GLU A 139 -11.69 -2.88 1.55
C GLU A 139 -12.89 -3.76 1.21
N LYS A 140 -14.07 -3.18 0.95
CA LYS A 140 -15.24 -3.91 0.49
C LYS A 140 -14.96 -4.61 -0.85
N ASP A 141 -14.44 -3.88 -1.84
CA ASP A 141 -14.17 -4.42 -3.17
C ASP A 141 -13.08 -5.51 -3.14
N ILE A 142 -12.06 -5.36 -2.28
CA ILE A 142 -11.04 -6.40 -2.06
C ILE A 142 -11.69 -7.66 -1.48
N TRP A 143 -12.59 -7.53 -0.51
CA TRP A 143 -13.29 -8.68 0.06
C TRP A 143 -14.20 -9.35 -0.96
N THR A 144 -14.98 -8.58 -1.73
CA THR A 144 -15.81 -9.13 -2.80
C THR A 144 -14.99 -9.99 -3.75
N ARG A 145 -13.88 -9.46 -4.27
CA ARG A 145 -12.98 -10.20 -5.16
C ARG A 145 -12.37 -11.45 -4.50
N TYR A 146 -12.11 -11.40 -3.18
CA TYR A 146 -11.54 -12.52 -2.45
C TYR A 146 -12.54 -13.64 -2.21
N GLU A 147 -13.79 -13.33 -1.89
CA GLU A 147 -14.83 -14.34 -1.70
C GLU A 147 -15.23 -14.96 -3.05
N GLU A 148 -15.34 -14.17 -4.13
CA GLU A 148 -15.54 -14.69 -5.50
C GLU A 148 -14.46 -15.72 -5.86
N PHE A 149 -13.19 -15.40 -5.61
CA PHE A 149 -12.08 -16.32 -5.82
C PHE A 149 -12.18 -17.63 -5.00
N LYS A 150 -12.73 -17.56 -3.78
CA LYS A 150 -12.96 -18.76 -2.96
C LYS A 150 -14.09 -19.62 -3.52
N GLU A 151 -15.19 -19.00 -3.96
CA GLU A 151 -16.34 -19.69 -4.53
C GLU A 151 -16.01 -20.38 -5.85
N GLU A 152 -15.13 -19.80 -6.66
CA GLU A 152 -14.63 -20.37 -7.91
C GLU A 152 -13.61 -21.53 -7.71
N GLY A 153 -13.40 -21.99 -6.47
CA GLY A 153 -12.50 -23.10 -6.20
C GLY A 153 -11.02 -22.73 -6.30
N GLY A 154 -10.65 -21.46 -6.06
CA GLY A 154 -9.30 -20.90 -6.21
C GLY A 154 -8.17 -21.56 -5.38
N TRP A 155 -8.47 -22.65 -4.69
CA TRP A 155 -7.50 -23.57 -4.12
C TRP A 155 -7.87 -24.96 -4.61
N GLU A 156 -7.46 -25.33 -5.83
CA GLU A 156 -7.32 -26.75 -6.15
C GLU A 156 -6.27 -27.28 -5.17
N GLU A 157 -6.73 -27.96 -4.12
CA GLU A 157 -5.89 -28.87 -3.36
C GLU A 157 -5.47 -29.94 -4.37
N ASP A 158 -4.21 -29.90 -4.82
CA ASP A 158 -3.60 -31.06 -5.46
C ASP A 158 -3.75 -32.24 -4.47
N GLU A 159 -4.79 -33.05 -4.68
CA GLU A 159 -4.94 -34.34 -4.00
C GLU A 159 -3.72 -35.19 -4.37
N TRP A 160 -3.04 -35.65 -3.33
CA TRP A 160 -1.77 -36.39 -3.38
C TRP A 160 -1.80 -37.65 -4.25
#